data_AF-A0A7T1MH89-F1
#
_entry.id   AF-A0A7T1MH89-F1
#
_cell.length_a   1.000
_cell.length_b   1.000
_cell.length_c   1.000
_cell.angle_alpha   90.00
_cell.angle_beta   90.00
_cell.angle_gamma   90.00
#
_symmetry.space_group_name_H-M   'P 1'
#
loop_
_entity.id
_entity.type
_entity.pdbx_description
1 polymer ?
#
loop_
_entity_poly.entity_id
_entity_poly.type
_entity_poly.pdbx_seq_one_letter_code
_entity_poly.pdbx_strand_id
1 'polypeptide(L)'
;MNELPMSLLQRLGSIDPTPLFVLSLLPYLAFLWWASRLPAFPRLALRGFQFTLVFVAVTIAAAIVALRVYGRQLADVDPLHGGAEALLTLSNLLVVLGFTLTSGRAGPDPGPPGDR
;
A
#
# COMPACT_ATOMS: atom_id res chain seq x y z
N MET A 1 -30.05 -23.07 15.45
CA MET A 1 -30.06 -21.76 14.75
C MET A 1 -28.81 -21.01 15.25
N ASN A 2 -27.60 -21.35 14.82
CA ASN A 2 -26.86 -20.68 13.72
C ASN A 2 -25.52 -21.42 13.41
N GLU A 3 -25.58 -22.65 12.88
CA GLU A 3 -24.36 -23.42 12.50
C GLU A 3 -23.73 -22.93 11.18
N LEU A 4 -24.52 -22.27 10.33
CA LEU A 4 -24.09 -21.76 9.03
C LEU A 4 -23.04 -20.64 9.09
N PRO A 5 -23.17 -19.59 9.93
CA PRO A 5 -22.13 -18.56 10.03
C PRO A 5 -20.81 -19.11 10.59
N MET A 6 -20.88 -20.03 11.56
CA MET A 6 -19.66 -20.57 12.18
C MET A 6 -18.86 -21.46 11.21
N SER A 7 -19.56 -22.29 10.42
CA SER A 7 -18.93 -23.12 9.39
C SER A 7 -18.31 -22.32 8.25
N LEU A 8 -18.90 -21.17 7.87
CA LEU A 8 -18.30 -20.24 6.90
C LEU A 8 -17.02 -19.61 7.45
N LEU A 9 -17.06 -19.12 8.69
CA LEU A 9 -15.89 -18.50 9.34
C LEU A 9 -14.73 -19.49 9.46
N GLN A 10 -15.01 -20.76 9.79
CA GLN A 10 -14.00 -21.81 9.86
C GLN A 10 -13.37 -22.11 8.49
N ARG A 11 -14.19 -22.14 7.42
CA ARG A 11 -13.68 -22.28 6.04
C ARG A 11 -12.79 -21.11 5.66
N LEU A 12 -13.20 -19.88 5.96
CA LEU A 12 -12.41 -18.68 5.68
C LEU A 12 -11.10 -18.66 6.47
N GLY A 13 -11.13 -19.04 7.76
CA GLY A 13 -9.94 -19.14 8.60
C GLY A 13 -8.99 -20.27 8.21
N SER A 14 -9.44 -21.26 7.44
CA SER A 14 -8.59 -22.35 6.94
C SER A 14 -7.83 -22.02 5.65
N ILE A 15 -8.11 -20.87 5.02
CA ILE A 15 -7.44 -20.44 3.80
C ILE A 15 -6.07 -19.83 4.17
N ASP A 16 -5.00 -20.38 3.61
CA ASP A 16 -3.66 -19.79 3.71
C ASP A 16 -3.63 -18.45 2.93
N PRO A 17 -3.32 -17.32 3.58
CA PRO A 17 -3.25 -16.02 2.92
C PRO A 17 -2.01 -15.87 2.01
N THR A 18 -0.98 -16.70 2.19
CA THR A 18 0.32 -16.53 1.53
C THR A 18 0.23 -16.56 -0.01
N PRO A 19 -0.46 -17.52 -0.65
CA PRO A 19 -0.59 -17.53 -2.10
C PRO A 19 -1.38 -16.32 -2.62
N LEU A 20 -2.41 -15.88 -1.90
CA LEU A 20 -3.21 -14.71 -2.27
C LEU A 20 -2.37 -13.43 -2.25
N PHE A 21 -1.51 -13.28 -1.24
CA PHE A 21 -0.57 -12.16 -1.15
C PHE A 21 0.39 -12.14 -2.33
N VAL A 22 1.06 -13.26 -2.63
CA VAL A 22 2.01 -13.33 -3.76
C VAL A 22 1.31 -13.07 -5.09
N LEU A 23 0.13 -13.66 -5.30
CA LEU A 23 -0.67 -13.44 -6.51
C LEU A 23 -1.12 -11.97 -6.64
N SER A 24 -1.38 -11.27 -5.53
CA SER A 24 -1.77 -9.86 -5.53
C SER A 24 -0.69 -8.90 -6.03
N LEU A 25 0.59 -9.33 -6.05
CA LEU A 25 1.67 -8.51 -6.61
C LEU A 25 1.48 -8.26 -8.10
N LEU A 26 0.93 -9.21 -8.85
CA LEU A 26 0.68 -9.04 -10.29
C LEU A 26 -0.29 -7.88 -10.60
N PRO A 27 -1.54 -7.86 -10.08
CA PRO A 27 -2.43 -6.73 -10.29
C PRO A 27 -1.87 -5.43 -9.70
N TYR A 28 -1.08 -5.50 -8.62
CA TYR A 28 -0.42 -4.31 -8.05
C TYR A 28 0.62 -3.70 -8.99
N LEU A 29 1.47 -4.54 -9.60
CA LEU A 29 2.46 -4.10 -10.60
C LEU A 29 1.77 -3.57 -11.86
N ALA A 30 0.68 -4.22 -12.31
CA ALA A 30 -0.13 -3.73 -13.42
C ALA A 30 -0.72 -2.34 -13.11
N PHE A 31 -1.22 -2.14 -11.88
CA PHE A 31 -1.69 -0.83 -11.40
C PHE A 31 -0.58 0.22 -11.44
N LEU A 32 0.62 -0.07 -10.92
CA LEU A 32 1.74 0.86 -10.94
C LEU A 32 2.14 1.25 -12.37
N TRP A 33 2.21 0.26 -13.26
CA TRP A 33 2.49 0.50 -14.68
C TRP A 33 1.42 1.39 -15.31
N TRP A 34 0.14 1.07 -15.11
CA TRP A 34 -0.96 1.85 -15.65
C TRP A 34 -0.98 3.29 -15.11
N ALA A 35 -0.86 3.46 -13.79
CA ALA A 35 -0.84 4.76 -13.13
C ALA A 35 0.34 5.63 -13.62
N SER A 36 1.49 5.02 -13.91
CA SER A 36 2.66 5.73 -14.46
C SER A 36 2.45 6.30 -15.87
N ARG A 37 1.49 5.76 -16.62
CA ARG A 37 1.16 6.20 -17.98
C ARG A 37 0.15 7.35 -18.02
N LEU A 38 -0.53 7.62 -16.91
CA LEU A 38 -1.57 8.65 -16.83
C LEU A 38 -0.96 10.03 -16.51
N PRO A 39 -1.08 11.03 -17.40
CA PRO A 39 -0.56 12.37 -17.15
C PRO A 39 -1.21 13.06 -15.95
N ALA A 40 -2.49 12.75 -15.69
CA ALA A 40 -3.28 13.32 -14.61
C ALA A 40 -2.99 12.67 -13.24
N PHE A 41 -2.27 11.55 -13.19
CA PHE A 41 -2.01 10.86 -11.92
C PHE A 41 -0.93 11.59 -11.11
N PRO A 42 -1.17 11.95 -9.83
CA PRO A 42 -0.18 12.66 -9.04
C PRO A 42 1.12 11.86 -8.88
N ARG A 43 2.24 12.45 -9.33
CA ARG A 43 3.57 11.81 -9.22
C ARG A 43 3.96 11.48 -7.77
N LEU A 44 3.54 12.31 -6.81
CA LEU A 44 3.79 12.07 -5.40
C LEU A 44 2.99 10.87 -4.87
N ALA A 45 1.75 10.69 -5.31
CA ALA A 45 0.96 9.53 -4.96
C ALA A 45 1.52 8.25 -5.59
N LEU A 46 1.96 8.33 -6.85
CA LEU A 46 2.62 7.20 -7.54
C LEU A 46 3.87 6.74 -6.79
N ARG A 47 4.68 7.69 -6.29
CA ARG A 47 5.81 7.38 -5.42
C ARG A 47 5.35 6.69 -4.13
N GLY A 48 4.30 7.18 -3.48
CA GLY A 48 3.73 6.53 -2.29
C GLY A 48 3.38 5.06 -2.52
N PHE A 49 2.71 4.74 -3.64
CA PHE A 49 2.45 3.35 -4.02
C PHE A 49 3.76 2.57 -4.31
N GLN A 50 4.71 3.14 -5.05
CA GLN A 50 6.01 2.48 -5.26
C GLN A 50 6.74 2.19 -3.93
N PHE A 51 6.65 3.09 -2.96
CA PHE A 51 7.19 2.91 -1.62
C PHE A 51 6.49 1.77 -0.84
N THR A 52 5.20 1.51 -1.08
CA THR A 52 4.54 0.29 -0.53
C THR A 52 5.19 -1.00 -1.06
N LEU A 53 5.62 -1.03 -2.33
CA LEU A 53 6.35 -2.19 -2.86
C LEU A 53 7.73 -2.33 -2.23
N VAL A 54 8.42 -1.20 -1.99
CA VAL A 54 9.69 -1.18 -1.24
C VAL A 54 9.47 -1.69 0.19
N PHE A 55 8.39 -1.27 0.84
CA PHE A 55 7.99 -1.76 2.16
C PHE A 55 7.82 -3.28 2.17
N VAL A 56 7.16 -3.87 1.17
CA VAL A 56 7.05 -5.33 1.04
C VAL A 56 8.43 -5.99 0.96
N ALA A 57 9.32 -5.47 0.12
CA ALA A 57 10.68 -6.04 -0.01
C ALA A 57 11.48 -5.95 1.30
N VAL A 58 11.44 -4.78 1.95
CA VAL A 58 12.14 -4.53 3.23
C VAL A 58 11.58 -5.41 4.35
N THR A 59 10.25 -5.58 4.43
CA THR A 59 9.63 -6.40 5.47
C THR A 59 9.90 -7.88 5.30
N ILE A 60 10.00 -8.39 4.07
CA ILE A 60 10.45 -9.77 3.82
C ILE A 60 11.89 -9.95 4.32
N ALA A 61 12.80 -9.02 3.99
CA ALA A 61 14.18 -9.07 4.47
C ALA A 61 14.26 -8.96 6.00
N ALA A 62 13.51 -8.04 6.61
CA ALA A 62 13.44 -7.87 8.05
C ALA A 62 12.86 -9.10 8.75
N ALA A 63 11.84 -9.75 8.17
CA ALA A 63 11.29 -11.00 8.69
C ALA A 63 12.31 -12.15 8.66
N ILE A 64 13.10 -12.25 7.58
CA ILE A 64 14.20 -13.22 7.49
C ILE A 64 15.24 -12.92 8.58
N VAL A 65 15.63 -11.65 8.78
CA VAL A 65 16.58 -11.26 9.84
C VAL A 65 16.03 -11.57 11.23
N ALA A 66 14.76 -11.23 11.51
CA ALA A 66 14.09 -11.54 12.76
C ALA A 66 14.13 -13.04 13.07
N LEU A 67 13.79 -13.86 12.07
CA LEU A 67 13.78 -15.32 12.22
C LEU A 67 15.19 -15.90 12.39
N ARG A 68 16.18 -15.40 11.64
CA ARG A 68 17.53 -15.98 11.61
C ARG A 68 18.43 -15.52 12.76
N VAL A 69 18.31 -14.26 13.18
CA VAL A 69 19.18 -13.65 14.19
C VAL A 69 18.53 -13.69 15.57
N TYR A 70 17.23 -13.40 15.65
CA TYR A 70 16.53 -13.28 16.92
C TYR A 70 15.68 -14.52 17.26
N GLY A 71 15.42 -15.41 16.28
CA GLY A 71 14.59 -16.60 16.48
C GLY A 71 13.12 -16.27 16.75
N ARG A 72 12.68 -15.07 16.37
CA ARG A 72 11.33 -14.54 16.65
C ARG A 72 10.67 -14.06 15.36
N GLN A 73 9.36 -13.81 15.41
CA GLN A 73 8.67 -13.18 14.30
C GLN A 73 9.05 -11.69 14.21
N LEU A 74 8.87 -11.09 13.03
CA LEU A 74 9.16 -9.68 12.81
C LEU A 74 8.46 -8.78 13.85
N ALA A 75 7.19 -9.10 14.17
CA ALA A 75 6.37 -8.37 15.12
C ALA A 75 6.91 -8.38 16.57
N ASP A 76 7.75 -9.36 16.90
CA ASP A 76 8.32 -9.51 18.25
C ASP A 76 9.70 -8.83 18.40
N VAL A 77 10.15 -8.12 17.37
CA VAL A 77 11.44 -7.41 17.35
C VAL A 77 11.18 -5.92 17.14
N ASP A 78 10.99 -5.18 18.24
CA ASP A 78 10.51 -3.79 18.24
C ASP A 78 11.20 -2.86 17.24
N PRO A 79 12.55 -2.86 17.10
CA PRO A 79 13.20 -1.98 16.13
C PRO A 79 12.88 -2.33 14.67
N LEU A 80 12.76 -3.63 14.35
CA LEU A 80 12.43 -4.09 13.01
C LEU A 80 10.94 -3.88 12.71
N HIS A 81 10.08 -4.16 13.69
CA HIS A 81 8.64 -3.95 13.57
C HIS A 81 8.30 -2.47 13.42
N GLY A 82 8.78 -1.62 14.35
CA GLY A 82 8.55 -0.18 14.30
C GLY A 82 9.16 0.47 13.05
N GLY A 83 10.31 -0.01 12.58
CA GLY A 83 10.89 0.43 11.30
C GLY A 83 10.01 0.10 10.10
N ALA A 84 9.41 -1.09 10.07
CA ALA A 84 8.45 -1.49 9.05
C ALA A 84 7.19 -0.59 9.08
N GLU A 85 6.63 -0.35 10.26
CA GLU A 85 5.45 0.52 10.44
C GLU A 85 5.72 1.98 10.03
N ALA A 86 6.90 2.50 10.35
CA ALA A 86 7.32 3.84 9.93
C ALA A 86 7.39 3.96 8.41
N LEU A 87 7.92 2.94 7.72
CA LEU A 87 8.00 2.91 6.26
C LEU A 87 6.61 2.82 5.61
N LEU A 88 5.70 2.03 6.18
CA LEU A 88 4.31 1.95 5.71
C LEU A 88 3.58 3.29 5.92
N THR A 89 3.77 3.91 7.09
CA THR A 89 3.25 5.23 7.42
C THR A 89 3.71 6.28 6.42
N LEU A 90 5.00 6.31 6.11
CA LEU A 90 5.56 7.22 5.11
C LEU A 90 4.96 6.97 3.73
N SER A 91 4.85 5.71 3.31
CA SER A 91 4.25 5.32 2.02
C SER A 91 2.82 5.87 1.89
N ASN A 92 2.00 5.65 2.92
CA ASN A 92 0.61 6.10 2.96
C ASN A 92 0.51 7.64 3.00
N LEU A 93 1.39 8.30 3.74
CA LEU A 93 1.44 9.77 3.78
C LEU A 93 1.72 10.35 2.39
N LEU A 94 2.67 9.78 1.64
CA LEU A 94 2.96 10.22 0.27
C LEU A 94 1.75 10.04 -0.67
N VAL A 95 0.99 8.96 -0.51
CA VAL A 95 -0.26 8.75 -1.27
C VAL A 95 -1.26 9.87 -0.98
N VAL A 96 -1.56 10.11 0.30
CA VAL A 96 -2.54 11.13 0.71
C VAL A 96 -2.08 12.51 0.24
N LEU A 97 -0.85 12.92 0.54
CA LEU A 97 -0.32 14.22 0.12
C LEU A 97 -0.32 14.39 -1.40
N GLY A 98 -0.04 13.32 -2.15
CA GLY A 98 -0.04 13.37 -3.61
C GLY A 98 -1.40 13.73 -4.18
N PHE A 99 -2.48 13.14 -3.66
CA PHE A 99 -3.82 13.49 -4.10
C PHE A 99 -4.27 14.86 -3.58
N THR A 100 -4.05 15.16 -2.30
CA THR A 100 -4.46 16.43 -1.69
C THR A 100 -3.81 17.65 -2.36
N LEU A 101 -2.49 17.59 -2.61
CA LEU A 101 -1.75 18.72 -3.21
C LEU A 101 -2.02 18.91 -4.71
N THR A 102 -2.57 17.90 -5.38
CA THR A 102 -2.93 17.99 -6.81
C THR A 102 -4.34 18.55 -6.96
N SER A 103 -5.29 18.14 -6.12
CA SER A 103 -6.65 18.70 -6.10
C SER A 103 -6.65 20.21 -5.84
N GLY A 104 -5.72 20.72 -5.02
CA GLY A 104 -5.58 22.15 -4.75
C GLY A 104 -5.01 22.99 -5.91
N ARG A 105 -4.52 22.37 -6.99
CA ARG A 105 -3.97 23.06 -8.17
C ARG A 105 -4.97 23.25 -9.31
N ALA A 106 -6.17 22.67 -9.21
CA ALA A 106 -7.28 23.02 -10.08
C ALA A 106 -7.83 24.39 -9.65
N GLY A 107 -7.18 25.46 -10.09
CA GLY A 107 -7.67 26.82 -9.88
C GLY A 107 -9.03 27.03 -10.56
N PRO A 108 -9.86 27.97 -10.06
CA PRO A 108 -11.13 28.29 -10.70
C PRO A 108 -10.91 28.74 -12.14
N ASP A 109 -11.75 28.21 -13.04
CA ASP A 109 -11.79 28.53 -14.46
C ASP A 109 -11.80 30.07 -14.63
N PRO A 110 -10.84 30.69 -15.33
CA PRO A 110 -10.97 32.08 -15.69
C PRO A 110 -12.20 32.16 -16.60
N GLY A 111 -13.30 32.70 -16.05
CA GLY A 111 -14.58 32.80 -16.73
C GLY A 111 -14.45 33.37 -18.14
N PRO A 112 -15.45 33.12 -19.00
CA PRO A 112 -15.34 33.39 -20.43
C PRO A 112 -14.83 34.81 -20.69
N PRO A 113 -13.94 35.00 -21.69
CA PRO A 113 -13.37 36.30 -21.99
C PRO A 113 -14.51 37.28 -22.27
N GLY A 114 -14.62 38.29 -21.42
CA GLY A 114 -15.60 39.36 -21.55
C GLY A 114 -15.42 40.05 -22.89
N ASP A 115 -16.43 39.88 -23.72
CA ASP A 115 -16.67 40.51 -25.01
C ASP A 115 -16.75 42.03 -24.81
N ARG A 116 -15.61 42.69 -25.03
CA ARG A 116 -15.48 44.12 -25.27
C ARG A 116 -15.24 44.38 -26.74
#